data_AF-G3TXZ7-F1
#
_entry.id   AF-G3TXZ7-F1
#
_cell.length_a   1.000
_cell.length_b   1.000
_cell.length_c   1.000
_cell.angle_alpha   90.00
_cell.angle_beta   90.00
_cell.angle_gamma   90.00
#
_symmetry.space_group_name_H-M   'P 1'
#
loop_
_entity.id
_entity.type
_entity.pdbx_description
1 polymer ?
#
loop_
_entity_poly.entity_id
_entity_poly.type
_entity_poly.pdbx_seq_one_letter_code
_entity_poly.pdbx_strand_id
1 'polypeptide(L)'
;NEIVLQFLAFSRVSQDHRGTAWPKTVYFTFQLYRFPPATTPRLQLVKLDQAGKTHILVPINKDGAFDAGSPGFQLKYMVNPGFLKPGEQRWFLRYLAVQTLQIDVWDGDALLLVGSAAVQLKVARPPALSR
;
A
#
# COMPACT_ATOMS: atom_id res chain seq x y z
N ASN A 1 -12.53 15.48 -2.07
CA ASN A 1 -12.15 14.47 -1.05
C ASN A 1 -11.00 13.65 -1.60
N GLU A 2 -9.97 13.38 -0.80
CA GLU A 2 -8.85 12.52 -1.20
C GLU A 2 -8.73 11.30 -0.30
N ILE A 3 -8.26 10.18 -0.84
CA ILE A 3 -7.78 9.03 -0.07
C ILE A 3 -6.31 8.85 -0.37
N VAL A 4 -5.52 8.66 0.69
CA VAL A 4 -4.08 8.45 0.61
C VAL A 4 -3.76 7.06 1.11
N LEU A 5 -3.06 6.27 0.29
CA LEU A 5 -2.42 5.03 0.72
C LEU A 5 -0.91 5.25 0.78
N GLN A 6 -0.31 4.91 1.92
CA GLN A 6 1.12 5.10 2.17
C GLN A 6 1.78 3.76 2.50
N PHE A 7 2.83 3.45 1.78
CA PHE A 7 3.63 2.23 1.91
C PHE A 7 4.99 2.64 2.47
N LEU A 8 5.25 2.35 3.75
CA LEU A 8 6.44 2.85 4.46
C LEU A 8 7.49 1.76 4.68
N ALA A 9 7.05 0.60 5.14
CA ALA A 9 7.92 -0.48 5.54
C ALA A 9 7.31 -1.83 5.17
N PHE A 10 8.18 -2.80 4.99
CA PHE A 10 7.83 -4.18 4.70
C PHE A 10 8.48 -5.10 5.73
N SER A 11 7.66 -5.98 6.28
CA SER A 11 8.10 -7.08 7.14
C SER A 11 7.30 -8.32 6.76
N ARG A 12 7.86 -9.50 7.02
CA ARG A 12 7.18 -10.77 6.83
C ARG A 12 7.22 -11.57 8.13
N VAL A 13 6.16 -12.32 8.40
CA VAL A 13 6.14 -13.23 9.54
C VAL A 13 7.24 -14.28 9.31
N SER A 14 8.09 -14.49 10.32
CA SER A 14 9.16 -15.48 10.28
C SER A 14 8.56 -16.89 10.39
N GLN A 15 7.89 -17.34 9.34
CA GLN A 15 7.37 -18.69 9.27
C GLN A 15 8.44 -19.56 8.61
N ASP A 16 9.32 -20.17 9.42
CA ASP A 16 10.19 -21.35 9.21
C ASP A 16 10.82 -21.68 7.84
N HIS A 17 10.76 -20.81 6.83
CA HIS A 17 11.38 -21.04 5.53
C HIS A 17 12.81 -20.51 5.62
N ARG A 18 13.69 -21.31 6.24
CA ARG A 18 15.14 -21.08 6.40
C ARG A 18 15.93 -20.90 5.07
N GLY A 19 15.27 -20.60 3.94
CA GLY A 19 15.88 -20.64 2.61
C GLY A 19 15.49 -19.56 1.61
N THR A 20 14.40 -18.80 1.78
CA THR A 20 14.07 -17.75 0.80
C THR A 20 14.74 -16.43 1.19
N ALA A 21 15.73 -16.04 0.39
CA ALA A 21 16.33 -14.71 0.47
C ALA A 21 15.24 -13.63 0.40
N TRP A 22 15.48 -12.51 1.07
CA TRP A 22 14.59 -11.36 0.91
C TRP A 22 14.63 -10.89 -0.55
N PRO A 23 13.48 -10.53 -1.14
CA PRO A 23 13.48 -9.86 -2.42
C PRO A 23 14.34 -8.58 -2.33
N LYS A 24 14.99 -8.19 -3.44
CA LYS A 24 15.68 -6.90 -3.48
C LYS A 24 14.67 -5.77 -3.63
N THR A 25 13.66 -6.01 -4.46
CA THR A 25 12.61 -5.06 -4.79
C THR A 25 11.24 -5.72 -4.67
N VAL A 26 10.23 -4.94 -4.32
CA VAL A 26 8.84 -5.40 -4.28
C VAL A 26 7.93 -4.40 -5.00
N TYR A 27 6.79 -4.88 -5.49
CA TYR A 27 5.69 -4.01 -5.89
C TYR A 27 4.38 -4.56 -5.35
N PHE A 28 3.37 -3.69 -5.28
CA PHE A 28 2.08 -4.01 -4.70
C PHE A 28 0.99 -3.90 -5.75
N THR A 29 0.02 -4.81 -5.70
CA THR A 29 -1.20 -4.73 -6.50
C THR A 29 -2.43 -4.77 -5.61
N PHE A 30 -3.42 -3.95 -5.93
CA PHE A 30 -4.66 -3.88 -5.18
C PHE A 30 -5.73 -3.14 -6.00
N GLN A 31 -6.98 -3.27 -5.59
CA GLN A 31 -8.07 -2.47 -6.14
C GLN A 31 -8.85 -1.81 -5.01
N LEU A 32 -8.88 -0.47 -5.02
CA LEU A 32 -9.67 0.31 -4.08
C LEU A 32 -11.04 0.60 -4.69
N TYR A 33 -12.10 0.04 -4.11
CA TYR A 33 -13.48 0.30 -4.56
C TYR A 33 -13.63 0.05 -6.07
N ARG A 34 -14.15 1.03 -6.82
CA ARG A 34 -14.29 0.98 -8.28
C ARG A 34 -13.20 1.78 -9.02
N PHE A 35 -12.13 2.17 -8.34
CA PHE A 35 -10.95 2.65 -9.06
C PHE A 35 -10.36 1.49 -9.87
N PRO A 36 -9.70 1.76 -11.01
CA PRO A 36 -8.97 0.73 -11.74
C PRO A 36 -7.99 -0.01 -10.82
N PRO A 37 -7.70 -1.30 -11.08
CA PRO A 37 -6.62 -2.00 -10.40
C PRO A 37 -5.33 -1.19 -10.46
N ALA A 38 -4.67 -1.04 -9.32
CA ALA A 38 -3.45 -0.28 -9.18
C ALA A 38 -2.26 -1.22 -9.00
N THR A 39 -1.14 -0.82 -9.61
CA THR A 39 0.17 -1.43 -9.45
C THR A 39 1.14 -0.33 -9.06
N THR A 40 1.87 -0.49 -7.96
CA THR A 40 2.89 0.49 -7.57
C THR A 40 4.13 0.37 -8.48
N PRO A 41 4.97 1.40 -8.56
CA PRO A 41 6.35 1.22 -8.98
C PRO A 41 7.06 0.19 -8.11
N ARG A 42 8.19 -0.33 -8.59
CA ARG A 42 9.08 -1.16 -7.78
C ARG A 42 9.68 -0.31 -6.66
N LEU A 43 9.66 -0.84 -5.45
CA LEU A 43 10.24 -0.25 -4.25
C LEU A 43 11.40 -1.12 -3.78
N GLN A 44 12.55 -0.50 -3.56
CA GLN A 44 13.73 -1.12 -2.99
C GLN A 44 13.50 -1.42 -1.50
N LEU A 45 13.89 -2.61 -1.07
CA LEU A 45 13.94 -2.96 0.34
C LEU A 45 15.30 -2.55 0.93
N VAL A 46 15.28 -1.57 1.82
CA VAL A 46 16.46 -1.08 2.54
C VAL A 46 16.37 -1.54 3.99
N LYS A 47 17.38 -2.27 4.47
CA LYS A 47 17.39 -2.80 5.84
C LYS A 47 17.30 -1.66 6.86
N LEU A 48 16.31 -1.71 7.74
CA LEU A 48 16.14 -0.73 8.82
C LEU A 48 16.92 -1.13 10.07
N ASP A 49 16.99 -2.41 10.39
CA ASP A 49 17.65 -2.94 11.59
C ASP A 49 18.76 -3.95 11.25
N GLN A 50 19.70 -4.12 12.19
CA GLN A 50 20.79 -5.11 12.05
C GLN A 50 20.24 -6.54 11.99
N ALA A 51 19.06 -6.77 12.58
CA ALA A 51 18.38 -8.06 12.54
C ALA A 51 17.75 -8.38 11.17
N GLY A 52 17.62 -7.40 10.27
CA GLY A 52 17.05 -7.56 8.94
C GLY A 52 15.59 -8.01 8.93
N LYS A 53 14.82 -7.69 9.97
CA LYS A 53 13.42 -8.13 10.11
C LYS A 53 12.44 -7.19 9.42
N THR A 54 12.79 -5.91 9.38
CA THR A 54 11.98 -4.85 8.77
C THR A 54 12.83 -4.09 7.76
N HIS A 55 12.22 -3.80 6.63
CA HIS A 55 12.84 -3.05 5.54
C HIS A 55 12.03 -1.78 5.29
N ILE A 56 12.71 -0.65 5.14
CA ILE A 56 12.12 0.57 4.59
C ILE A 56 11.88 0.35 3.10
N LEU A 57 10.75 0.83 2.60
CA LEU A 57 10.43 0.86 1.18
C LEU A 57 10.94 2.17 0.58
N VAL A 58 11.75 2.12 -0.46
CA VAL A 58 12.24 3.32 -1.17
C VAL A 58 11.88 3.23 -2.65
N PRO A 59 11.21 4.23 -3.25
CA PRO A 59 10.90 4.21 -4.68
C PRO A 59 12.15 4.11 -5.54
N ILE A 60 12.08 3.28 -6.58
CA ILE A 60 13.12 3.20 -7.61
C ILE A 60 12.73 4.14 -8.75
N ASN A 61 13.60 5.10 -9.06
CA ASN A 61 13.42 6.02 -10.17
C ASN A 61 13.52 5.26 -11.51
N LYS A 62 13.04 5.89 -12.58
CA LYS A 62 13.07 5.30 -13.93
C LYS A 62 14.48 4.92 -14.39
N ASP A 63 15.48 5.64 -13.91
CA ASP A 63 16.89 5.43 -14.23
C ASP A 63 17.55 4.35 -13.34
N GLY A 64 16.77 3.66 -12.49
CA GLY A 64 17.24 2.61 -11.58
C GLY A 64 17.88 3.12 -10.29
N ALA A 65 18.11 4.44 -10.16
CA ALA A 65 18.56 5.06 -8.92
C ALA A 65 17.43 5.08 -7.87
N PHE A 66 17.76 4.96 -6.59
CA PHE A 66 16.82 5.17 -5.48
C PHE A 66 17.42 6.17 -4.50
N ASP A 67 16.60 7.12 -4.04
CA ASP A 67 17.00 8.12 -3.05
C ASP A 67 16.60 7.66 -1.66
N ALA A 68 17.58 7.20 -0.88
CA ALA A 68 17.36 6.79 0.50
C ALA A 68 16.89 7.94 1.42
N GLY A 69 16.96 9.20 0.97
CA GLY A 69 16.51 10.39 1.70
C GLY A 69 14.99 10.59 1.73
N SER A 70 14.24 9.92 0.86
CA SER A 70 12.77 10.03 0.78
C SER A 70 12.09 8.66 0.92
N PRO A 71 12.01 8.11 2.15
CA PRO A 71 11.43 6.80 2.37
C PRO A 71 9.91 6.80 2.15
N GLY A 72 9.43 5.65 1.69
CA GLY A 72 8.03 5.35 1.48
C GLY A 72 7.52 5.72 0.09
N PHE A 73 6.34 5.20 -0.23
CA PHE A 73 5.61 5.49 -1.45
C PHE A 73 4.18 5.89 -1.12
N GLN A 74 3.65 6.90 -1.81
CA GLN A 74 2.30 7.40 -1.60
C GLN A 74 1.50 7.35 -2.89
N LEU A 75 0.31 6.76 -2.81
CA LEU A 75 -0.69 6.81 -3.87
C LEU A 75 -1.90 7.63 -3.41
N LYS A 76 -2.31 8.60 -4.23
CA LYS A 76 -3.44 9.49 -3.96
C LYS A 76 -4.61 9.17 -4.90
N TYR A 77 -5.79 9.00 -4.33
CA TYR A 77 -7.05 8.83 -5.04
C TYR A 77 -7.93 10.05 -4.84
N MET A 78 -8.23 10.74 -5.95
CA MET A 78 -9.16 11.87 -5.93
C MET A 78 -10.59 11.37 -6.03
N VAL A 79 -11.35 11.55 -4.96
CA VAL A 79 -12.79 11.28 -4.91
C VAL A 79 -13.53 12.59 -5.17
N ASN A 80 -13.61 12.94 -6.45
CA ASN A 80 -14.30 14.13 -6.93
C ASN A 80 -15.79 13.84 -7.20
N PRO A 81 -16.66 14.86 -7.26
CA PRO A 81 -18.09 14.68 -7.55
C PRO A 81 -18.37 13.98 -8.90
N GLY A 82 -17.44 14.05 -9.86
CA GLY A 82 -17.55 13.33 -11.13
C GLY A 82 -17.17 11.84 -11.06
N PHE A 83 -16.50 11.39 -10.00
CA PHE A 83 -16.11 9.98 -9.83
C PHE A 83 -17.24 9.15 -9.21
N LEU A 84 -17.89 9.70 -8.18
CA LEU A 84 -19.04 9.07 -7.55
C LEU A 84 -20.31 9.48 -8.29
N LYS A 85 -21.12 8.50 -8.70
CA LYS A 85 -22.44 8.78 -9.28
C LYS A 85 -23.35 9.43 -8.22
N PRO A 86 -24.37 10.20 -8.61
CA PRO A 86 -25.38 10.71 -7.68
C PRO A 86 -25.94 9.59 -6.79
N GLY A 87 -25.98 9.81 -5.47
CA GLY A 87 -26.42 8.81 -4.48
C GLY A 87 -25.38 7.75 -4.09
N GLU A 88 -24.24 7.68 -4.77
CA GLU A 88 -23.21 6.69 -4.51
C GLU A 88 -22.38 6.97 -3.25
N GLN A 89 -22.35 8.22 -2.80
CA GLN A 89 -21.57 8.63 -1.64
C GLN A 89 -21.86 7.79 -0.39
N ARG A 90 -23.13 7.42 -0.15
CA ARG A 90 -23.51 6.55 0.98
C ARG A 90 -22.90 5.15 0.85
N TRP A 91 -22.87 4.60 -0.37
CA TRP A 91 -22.28 3.30 -0.65
C TRP A 91 -20.77 3.32 -0.52
N PHE A 92 -20.13 4.40 -0.98
CA PHE A 92 -18.69 4.60 -0.81
C PHE A 92 -18.28 4.70 0.66
N LEU A 93 -19.00 5.47 1.47
CA LEU A 93 -18.75 5.54 2.92
C LEU A 93 -18.98 4.19 3.61
N ARG A 94 -20.01 3.44 3.20
CA ARG A 94 -20.25 2.08 3.70
C ARG A 94 -19.12 1.13 3.31
N TYR A 95 -18.61 1.22 2.08
CA TYR A 95 -17.45 0.45 1.63
C TYR A 95 -16.25 0.73 2.54
N LEU A 96 -15.92 2.01 2.76
CA LEU A 96 -14.81 2.41 3.63
C LEU A 96 -14.98 1.97 5.09
N ALA A 97 -16.22 1.80 5.58
CA ALA A 97 -16.48 1.42 6.96
C ALA A 97 -16.47 -0.10 7.21
N VAL A 98 -16.68 -0.91 6.17
CA VAL A 98 -16.93 -2.36 6.31
C VAL A 98 -15.86 -3.20 5.60
N GLN A 99 -15.29 -2.70 4.51
CA GLN A 99 -14.42 -3.51 3.66
C GLN A 99 -12.97 -3.53 4.13
N THR A 100 -12.30 -4.62 3.79
CA THR A 100 -10.87 -4.81 4.01
C THR A 100 -10.16 -4.75 2.66
N LEU A 101 -9.23 -3.81 2.51
CA LEU A 101 -8.41 -3.69 1.31
C LEU A 101 -7.40 -4.83 1.28
N GLN A 102 -7.50 -5.68 0.26
CA GLN A 102 -6.52 -6.72 -0.02
C GLN A 102 -5.40 -6.13 -0.87
N ILE A 103 -4.16 -6.43 -0.50
CA ILE A 103 -2.95 -5.98 -1.17
C ILE A 103 -2.06 -7.18 -1.37
N ASP A 104 -1.78 -7.51 -2.63
CA ASP A 104 -0.81 -8.55 -2.96
C ASP A 104 0.58 -7.94 -3.11
N VAL A 105 1.58 -8.65 -2.61
CA VAL A 105 2.98 -8.25 -2.58
C VAL A 105 3.75 -9.18 -3.51
N TRP A 106 4.49 -8.60 -4.45
CA TRP A 106 5.22 -9.34 -5.48
C TRP A 106 6.71 -9.03 -5.38
N ASP A 107 7.53 -10.03 -5.70
CA ASP A 107 8.95 -9.84 -5.96
C ASP A 107 9.10 -9.06 -7.28
N GLY A 108 9.77 -7.92 -7.23
CA GLY A 108 9.89 -7.01 -8.37
C GLY A 108 10.88 -7.45 -9.45
N ASP A 109 11.68 -8.49 -9.20
CA ASP A 109 12.61 -9.05 -10.17
C ASP A 109 12.12 -10.42 -10.67
N ALA A 110 11.64 -11.29 -9.77
CA ALA A 110 11.16 -12.63 -10.12
C ALA A 110 9.68 -12.67 -10.58
N LEU A 111 8.91 -11.60 -10.31
CA LEU A 111 7.46 -11.53 -10.56
C LEU A 111 6.65 -12.63 -9.85
N LEU A 112 7.18 -13.13 -8.74
CA LEU A 112 6.54 -14.15 -7.91
C LEU A 112 5.77 -13.50 -6.75
N LEU A 113 4.63 -14.09 -6.40
CA LEU A 113 3.86 -13.66 -5.23
C LEU A 113 4.67 -13.94 -3.96
N VAL A 114 4.97 -12.89 -3.20
CA VAL A 114 5.65 -12.98 -1.89
C VAL A 114 4.63 -13.23 -0.79
N GLY A 115 3.44 -12.65 -0.91
CA GLY A 115 2.34 -12.84 0.02
C GLY A 115 1.26 -11.76 -0.15
N SER A 116 0.31 -11.72 0.78
CA SER A 116 -0.78 -10.75 0.77
C SER A 116 -0.96 -10.11 2.13
N ALA A 117 -1.46 -8.88 2.15
CA ALA A 117 -1.80 -8.11 3.33
C ALA A 117 -3.25 -7.62 3.25
N ALA A 118 -3.92 -7.59 4.40
CA ALA A 118 -5.31 -7.19 4.52
C ALA A 118 -5.40 -5.98 5.45
N VAL A 119 -5.88 -4.84 4.94
CA VAL A 119 -5.98 -3.57 5.68
C VAL A 119 -7.44 -3.18 5.85
N GLN A 120 -7.94 -3.20 7.08
CA GLN A 120 -9.30 -2.75 7.35
C GLN A 120 -9.43 -1.24 7.10
N LEU A 121 -10.35 -0.86 6.22
CA LEU A 121 -10.62 0.54 5.91
C LEU A 121 -11.40 1.19 7.07
N LYS A 122 -11.21 2.49 7.26
CA LYS A 122 -11.89 3.26 8.30
C LYS A 122 -12.31 4.62 7.76
N VAL A 123 -13.51 5.04 8.12
CA VAL A 123 -13.97 6.42 7.92
C VAL A 123 -13.55 7.23 9.13
N ALA A 124 -12.77 8.29 8.92
CA ALA A 124 -12.46 9.23 9.99
C ALA A 124 -13.78 9.86 10.47
N ARG A 125 -14.11 9.67 11.75
CA ARG A 125 -15.28 10.33 12.35
C ARG A 125 -14.93 11.82 12.47
N PRO A 126 -15.77 12.75 11.99
CA PRO A 126 -15.51 14.18 12.22
C PRO A 126 -15.45 14.44 13.73
N PRO A 127 -14.59 15.36 14.20
CA PRO A 127 -14.56 15.75 15.60
C PRO A 127 -15.96 16.21 16.01
N ALA A 128 -16.44 15.74 17.17
CA ALA A 128 -17.71 16.18 17.71
C ALA A 128 -17.63 17.69 17.92
N LEU A 129 -18.48 18.44 17.24
CA LEU A 129 -18.68 19.86 17.55
C LEU A 129 -19.19 19.92 18.99
N SER A 130 -18.36 20.40 19.91
CA SER A 130 -18.78 20.78 21.25
C SER A 130 -19.87 21.84 21.10
N ARG A 131 -21.09 21.50 21.55
CA ARG A 131 -22.19 22.45 21.70
C ARG A 131 -21.88 23.44 22.82
#